data_AF-A0A2V4AHB1-F1
#
_entry.id   AF-A0A2V4AHB1-F1
#
_cell.length_a   1.000
_cell.length_b   1.000
_cell.length_c   1.000
_cell.angle_alpha   90.00
_cell.angle_beta   90.00
_cell.angle_gamma   90.00
#
_symmetry.space_group_name_H-M   'P 1'
#
loop_
_entity.id
_entity.type
_entity.pdbx_description
1 polymer ?
#
loop_
_entity_poly.entity_id
_entity_poly.type
_entity_poly.pdbx_seq_one_letter_code
_entity_poly.pdbx_strand_id
1 'polypeptide(L)'
;MDVPLTDDVMVPVLLFFQDGWPEIGTFAHAEVNWLPRRVHDLFGQDPVRVKEHLDRYPALRDSVLHVSQPMGGLGWRNAGPGMGLSVEWRSGSPPLMLADNKTFSDLGVACYRSADDSLVTPAIGSMATGLHPFLALWAVLLALSSLARYQPATWSKMIDVDRSPEANAIEHLLEEATTSVPATALHLLTTFR
;
A
#
# COMPACT_ATOMS: atom_id res chain seq x y z
N MET A 1 -25.93 -11.53 -7.13
CA MET A 1 -25.62 -10.40 -6.24
C MET A 1 -24.29 -9.87 -6.75
N ASP A 2 -24.34 -8.98 -7.74
CA ASP A 2 -23.13 -8.44 -8.37
C ASP A 2 -22.49 -7.49 -7.36
N VAL A 3 -21.33 -7.90 -6.83
CA VAL A 3 -20.44 -7.00 -6.11
C VAL A 3 -19.83 -6.11 -7.17
N PRO A 4 -20.09 -4.79 -7.19
CA PRO A 4 -19.48 -3.91 -8.17
C PRO A 4 -18.01 -3.78 -7.77
N LEU A 5 -17.14 -4.55 -8.41
CA LEU A 5 -15.70 -4.56 -8.13
C LEU A 5 -14.95 -3.33 -8.68
N THR A 6 -15.63 -2.32 -9.26
CA THR A 6 -14.92 -1.37 -10.13
C THR A 6 -15.47 0.05 -10.23
N ASP A 7 -16.37 0.48 -9.34
CA ASP A 7 -16.74 1.90 -9.23
C ASP A 7 -15.95 2.65 -8.15
N ASP A 8 -15.34 1.93 -7.22
CA ASP A 8 -14.48 2.52 -6.22
C ASP A 8 -13.08 2.74 -6.80
N VAL A 9 -12.52 3.93 -6.60
CA VAL A 9 -11.13 4.19 -6.99
C VAL A 9 -10.27 3.22 -6.20
N MET A 10 -9.71 2.20 -6.88
CA MET A 10 -8.89 1.15 -6.27
C MET A 10 -7.93 1.73 -5.24
N VAL A 11 -7.86 1.07 -4.09
CA VAL A 11 -7.00 1.47 -2.96
C VAL A 11 -5.85 0.46 -2.89
N PRO A 12 -4.81 0.59 -3.75
CA PRO A 12 -3.71 -0.36 -3.74
C PRO A 12 -2.84 -0.16 -2.50
N VAL A 13 -1.91 -1.10 -2.26
CA VAL A 13 -0.81 -0.83 -1.34
C VAL A 13 0.09 0.25 -1.95
N LEU A 14 0.52 1.20 -1.11
CA LEU A 14 1.39 2.31 -1.54
C LEU A 14 2.81 2.09 -1.03
N LEU A 15 3.79 2.47 -1.84
CA LEU A 15 5.19 2.41 -1.47
C LEU A 15 5.58 3.64 -0.66
N PHE A 16 6.24 3.44 0.47
CA PHE A 16 6.54 4.48 1.44
C PHE A 16 8.05 4.73 1.50
N PHE A 17 8.46 5.95 1.18
CA PHE A 17 9.83 6.40 1.35
C PHE A 17 9.88 7.53 2.36
N GLN A 18 10.70 7.39 3.39
CA GLN A 18 11.00 8.50 4.28
C GLN A 18 12.19 9.29 3.72
N ASP A 19 12.02 10.58 3.47
CA ASP A 19 13.08 11.46 2.98
C ASP A 19 13.99 11.86 4.14
N GLY A 20 14.90 10.94 4.50
CA GLY A 20 15.89 11.14 5.57
C GLY A 20 15.32 11.11 6.99
N TRP A 21 16.22 11.01 7.97
CA TRP A 21 15.87 11.23 9.36
C TRP A 21 15.81 12.75 9.58
N PRO A 22 14.67 13.31 10.04
CA PRO A 22 14.56 14.75 10.23
C PRO A 22 15.60 15.23 11.24
N GLU A 23 16.28 16.33 10.93
CA GLU A 23 17.03 17.06 11.95
C GLU A 23 16.04 17.57 13.00
N ILE A 24 16.49 17.67 14.26
CA ILE A 24 15.67 18.17 15.38
C ILE A 24 15.03 19.51 14.98
N GLY A 25 13.71 19.53 14.82
CA GLY A 25 12.94 20.74 14.50
C GLY A 25 12.50 20.88 13.04
N THR A 26 12.76 19.89 12.17
CA THR A 26 12.25 19.87 10.78
C THR A 26 11.02 18.98 10.62
N PHE A 27 10.21 19.26 9.58
CA PHE A 27 9.06 18.41 9.25
C PHE A 27 9.53 17.03 8.81
N ALA A 28 8.86 15.97 9.29
CA ALA A 28 9.03 14.64 8.72
C ALA A 28 8.38 14.62 7.34
N HIS A 29 9.20 14.54 6.31
CA HIS A 29 8.78 14.47 4.92
C HIS A 29 8.84 13.01 4.47
N ALA A 30 7.80 12.56 3.78
CA ALA A 30 7.79 11.26 3.16
C ALA A 30 7.21 11.35 1.75
N GLU A 31 7.63 10.43 0.91
CA GLU A 31 7.07 10.22 -0.41
C GLU A 31 6.23 8.94 -0.41
N VAL A 32 5.00 9.08 -0.90
CA VAL A 32 4.08 7.97 -1.11
C VAL A 32 3.98 7.73 -2.61
N ASN A 33 4.40 6.56 -3.04
CA ASN A 33 4.50 6.15 -4.42
C ASN A 33 3.49 5.04 -4.76
N TRP A 34 3.29 4.79 -6.06
CA TRP A 34 2.32 3.84 -6.62
C TRP A 34 0.85 4.23 -6.46
N LEU A 35 0.55 5.52 -6.31
CA LEU A 35 -0.82 6.01 -6.43
C LEU A 35 -1.35 5.71 -7.84
N PRO A 36 -2.54 5.12 -8.02
CA PRO A 36 -3.08 4.86 -9.34
C PRO A 36 -3.21 6.16 -10.14
N ARG A 37 -2.79 6.14 -11.42
CA ARG A 37 -2.91 7.32 -12.30
C ARG A 37 -4.34 7.86 -12.37
N ARG A 38 -5.34 6.98 -12.27
CA ARG A 38 -6.76 7.37 -12.20
C ARG A 38 -7.08 8.30 -11.02
N VAL A 39 -6.38 8.21 -9.88
CA VAL A 39 -6.52 9.15 -8.76
C VAL A 39 -6.10 10.55 -9.19
N HIS A 40 -4.94 10.66 -9.85
CA HIS A 40 -4.47 11.92 -10.42
C HIS A 40 -5.42 12.43 -11.51
N ASP A 41 -5.90 11.57 -12.41
CA ASP A 41 -6.74 12.01 -13.53
C ASP A 41 -8.13 12.49 -13.05
N LEU A 42 -8.65 11.92 -11.95
CA LEU A 42 -9.95 12.27 -11.39
C LEU A 42 -9.90 13.48 -10.44
N PHE A 43 -8.87 13.56 -9.59
CA PHE A 43 -8.78 14.58 -8.55
C PHE A 43 -7.79 15.70 -8.86
N GLY A 44 -6.82 15.43 -9.75
CA GLY A 44 -5.87 16.41 -10.27
C GLY A 44 -5.16 17.17 -9.15
N GLN A 45 -5.48 18.46 -9.07
CA GLN A 45 -4.87 19.41 -8.15
C GLN A 45 -5.78 19.75 -6.96
N ASP A 46 -6.88 19.01 -6.75
CA ASP A 46 -7.77 19.19 -5.60
C ASP A 46 -7.19 18.51 -4.35
N PRO A 47 -6.59 19.26 -3.41
CA PRO A 47 -5.96 18.66 -2.24
C PRO A 47 -6.98 18.01 -1.29
N VAL A 48 -8.24 18.46 -1.28
CA VAL A 48 -9.26 17.93 -0.37
C VAL A 48 -9.64 16.52 -0.81
N ARG A 49 -9.95 16.32 -2.10
CA ARG A 49 -10.31 15.00 -2.63
C ARG A 49 -9.15 14.01 -2.61
N VAL A 50 -7.93 14.48 -2.87
CA VAL A 50 -6.75 13.62 -2.75
C VAL A 50 -6.53 13.23 -1.29
N LYS A 51 -6.72 14.15 -0.34
CA LYS A 51 -6.62 13.83 1.09
C LYS A 51 -7.69 12.84 1.55
N GLU A 52 -8.94 13.00 1.12
CA GLU A 52 -10.03 12.04 1.37
C GLU A 52 -9.68 10.64 0.84
N HIS A 53 -9.06 10.54 -0.34
CA HIS A 53 -8.58 9.26 -0.87
C HIS A 53 -7.48 8.66 0.03
N LEU A 54 -6.53 9.48 0.50
CA LEU A 54 -5.44 9.05 1.37
C LEU A 54 -5.91 8.69 2.79
N ASP A 55 -7.04 9.22 3.26
CA ASP A 55 -7.61 8.89 4.59
C ASP A 55 -8.11 7.45 4.72
N ARG A 56 -8.27 6.76 3.58
CA ARG A 56 -8.52 5.32 3.53
C ARG A 56 -7.30 4.48 3.96
N TYR A 57 -6.13 5.10 4.05
CA TYR A 57 -4.92 4.52 4.60
C TYR A 57 -4.74 5.01 6.03
N PRO A 58 -4.87 4.15 7.06
CA PRO A 58 -4.73 4.56 8.45
C PRO A 58 -3.43 5.32 8.74
N ALA A 59 -2.33 4.93 8.09
CA ALA A 59 -1.02 5.56 8.22
C ALA A 59 -0.94 7.03 7.77
N LEU A 60 -1.82 7.44 6.85
CA LEU A 60 -1.78 8.76 6.22
C LEU A 60 -2.84 9.72 6.75
N ARG A 61 -3.69 9.29 7.69
CA ARG A 61 -4.80 10.12 8.19
C ARG A 61 -4.34 11.43 8.81
N ASP A 62 -3.27 11.36 9.59
CA ASP A 62 -2.68 12.52 10.27
C ASP A 62 -1.66 13.27 9.40
N SER A 63 -1.46 12.82 8.15
CA SER A 63 -0.58 13.50 7.19
C SER A 63 -1.27 14.71 6.56
N VAL A 64 -0.48 15.61 5.99
CA VAL A 64 -0.88 16.77 5.22
C VAL A 64 -0.17 16.68 3.88
N LEU A 65 -0.89 16.95 2.80
CA LEU A 65 -0.31 16.95 1.46
C LEU A 65 0.69 18.10 1.34
N HIS A 66 1.89 17.82 0.85
CA HIS A 66 2.86 18.85 0.52
C HIS A 66 2.39 19.60 -0.74
N VAL A 67 2.20 20.91 -0.59
CA VAL A 67 1.75 21.78 -1.68
C VAL A 67 2.91 22.66 -2.12
N SER A 68 3.32 22.54 -3.38
CA SER A 68 4.41 23.32 -3.95
C SER A 68 4.00 24.79 -4.08
N GLN A 69 4.67 25.66 -3.32
CA GLN A 69 4.58 27.11 -3.50
C GLN A 69 5.47 27.56 -4.67
N PRO A 70 5.11 28.60 -5.44
CA PRO A 70 4.05 29.59 -5.18
C PRO A 70 2.68 29.29 -5.81
N MET A 71 2.54 28.25 -6.64
CA MET A 71 1.29 28.00 -7.39
C MET A 71 0.20 27.27 -6.59
N GLY A 72 0.51 26.77 -5.38
CA GLY A 72 -0.49 26.17 -4.50
C GLY A 72 -1.01 24.80 -4.98
N GLY A 73 -0.26 24.13 -5.86
CA GLY A 73 -0.61 22.82 -6.41
C GLY A 73 0.10 21.66 -5.71
N LEU A 74 -0.47 20.47 -5.83
CA LEU A 74 0.15 19.21 -5.45
C LEU A 74 1.33 18.88 -6.37
N GLY A 75 2.48 18.59 -5.75
CA GLY A 75 3.71 18.22 -6.44
C GLY A 75 3.71 16.76 -6.89
N TRP A 76 2.84 16.41 -7.82
CA TRP A 76 2.77 15.07 -8.40
C TRP A 76 4.05 14.69 -9.12
N ARG A 77 4.51 13.46 -8.92
CA ARG A 77 5.69 12.89 -9.58
C ARG A 77 5.31 11.58 -10.28
N ASN A 78 6.06 11.23 -11.32
CA ASN A 78 5.92 9.92 -11.94
C ASN A 78 6.75 8.92 -11.16
N ALA A 79 6.11 7.91 -10.57
CA ALA A 79 6.72 6.96 -9.64
C ALA A 79 6.56 5.53 -10.17
N GLY A 80 7.20 5.25 -11.31
CA GLY A 80 7.19 3.94 -11.96
C GLY A 80 5.79 3.53 -12.46
N PRO A 81 5.14 2.51 -11.86
CA PRO A 81 3.83 2.05 -12.29
C PRO A 81 2.69 3.03 -11.99
N GLY A 82 2.92 4.02 -11.11
CA GLY A 82 1.91 4.97 -10.68
C GLY A 82 2.44 6.38 -10.51
N MET A 83 1.73 7.14 -9.69
CA MET A 83 2.08 8.50 -9.31
C MET A 83 2.66 8.54 -7.90
N GLY A 84 3.49 9.55 -7.65
CA GLY A 84 4.08 9.87 -6.37
C GLY A 84 3.55 11.19 -5.83
N LEU A 85 3.35 11.25 -4.51
CA LEU A 85 3.03 12.48 -3.79
C LEU A 85 3.88 12.58 -2.53
N SER A 86 4.30 13.80 -2.23
CA SER A 86 4.91 14.12 -0.96
C SER A 86 3.86 14.41 0.11
N VAL A 87 4.04 13.82 1.28
CA VAL A 87 3.22 14.01 2.47
C VAL A 87 4.10 14.45 3.64
N GLU A 88 3.53 15.30 4.48
CA GLU A 88 4.17 15.86 5.67
C GLU A 88 3.27 15.65 6.89
N TRP A 89 3.83 15.39 8.06
CA TRP A 89 3.03 15.38 9.29
C TRP A 89 3.13 16.73 10.00
N ARG A 90 1.99 17.37 10.24
CA ARG A 90 1.93 18.57 11.08
C ARG A 90 1.79 18.17 12.55
N SER A 91 2.90 18.08 13.26
CA SER A 91 2.84 18.12 14.73
C SER A 91 2.53 19.55 15.16
N GLY A 92 1.53 19.72 16.02
CA GLY A 92 1.30 20.98 16.72
C GLY A 92 2.52 21.31 17.60
N SER A 93 3.44 22.12 17.05
CA SER A 93 4.64 22.68 17.67
C SER A 93 5.79 21.68 17.96
N PRO A 94 7.07 22.11 17.85
CA PRO A 94 8.22 21.26 17.47
C PRO A 94 8.92 20.57 18.66
N PRO A 95 9.73 19.51 18.43
CA PRO A 95 10.13 18.94 17.13
C PRO A 95 9.43 17.63 16.79
N LEU A 96 9.11 17.49 15.50
CA LEU A 96 8.78 16.24 14.84
C LEU A 96 10.00 15.31 14.88
N MET A 97 10.13 14.60 15.98
CA MET A 97 10.56 13.23 15.88
C MET A 97 9.27 12.43 15.60
N LEU A 98 9.29 11.40 14.75
CA LEU A 98 8.70 10.17 15.28
C LEU A 98 9.43 10.04 16.60
N ALA A 99 8.80 10.40 17.73
CA ALA A 99 9.44 10.32 19.05
C ALA A 99 10.27 9.04 19.05
N ASP A 100 11.48 9.02 19.62
CA ASP A 100 12.43 7.88 19.62
C ASP A 100 11.81 6.47 19.86
N ASN A 101 10.52 6.40 20.18
CA ASN A 101 9.68 5.25 20.45
C ASN A 101 8.46 5.04 19.51
N LYS A 102 8.30 5.80 18.39
CA LYS A 102 7.31 5.48 17.35
C LYS A 102 8.04 4.78 16.19
N THR A 103 7.77 3.49 16.02
CA THR A 103 8.32 2.63 14.98
C THR A 103 7.46 2.75 13.71
N PHE A 104 7.91 2.27 12.54
CA PHE A 104 7.05 2.08 11.35
C PHE A 104 5.73 1.38 11.70
N SER A 105 5.77 0.46 12.67
CA SER A 105 4.59 -0.20 13.20
C SER A 105 3.57 0.75 13.84
N ASP A 106 4.02 1.81 14.51
CA ASP A 106 3.14 2.81 15.14
C ASP A 106 2.52 3.76 14.13
N LEU A 107 3.12 3.88 12.95
CA LEU A 107 2.53 4.54 11.79
C LEU A 107 1.62 3.61 10.99
N GLY A 108 1.54 2.31 11.30
CA GLY A 108 0.80 1.34 10.49
C GLY A 108 1.44 1.10 9.11
N VAL A 109 2.74 1.35 8.97
CA VAL A 109 3.56 1.00 7.80
C VAL A 109 4.04 -0.44 7.95
N ALA A 110 3.80 -1.26 6.93
CA ALA A 110 4.18 -2.67 6.88
C ALA A 110 5.50 -2.84 6.11
N CYS A 111 6.47 -3.55 6.69
CA CYS A 111 7.64 -4.03 5.94
C CYS A 111 7.28 -5.39 5.31
N TYR A 112 7.40 -5.51 3.98
CA TYR A 112 6.94 -6.73 3.30
C TYR A 112 8.07 -7.74 3.03
N ARG A 113 9.03 -7.41 2.17
CA ARG A 113 10.13 -8.33 1.81
C ARG A 113 11.43 -8.08 2.57
N SER A 114 11.65 -6.86 3.01
CA SER A 114 12.83 -6.42 3.75
C SER A 114 12.49 -5.20 4.60
N ALA A 115 13.42 -4.79 5.47
CA ALA A 115 13.27 -3.56 6.25
C ALA A 115 13.16 -2.30 5.37
N ASP A 116 13.71 -2.34 4.15
CA ASP A 116 13.69 -1.22 3.20
C ASP A 116 12.41 -1.18 2.35
N ASP A 117 11.56 -2.22 2.42
CA ASP A 117 10.32 -2.35 1.64
C ASP A 117 9.11 -1.93 2.48
N SER A 118 9.05 -0.62 2.77
CA SER A 118 8.03 0.00 3.60
C SER A 118 6.76 0.30 2.79
N LEU A 119 5.63 -0.23 3.25
CA LEU A 119 4.36 -0.18 2.53
C LEU A 119 3.25 0.40 3.41
N VAL A 120 2.46 1.30 2.82
CA VAL A 120 1.24 1.83 3.42
C VAL A 120 0.06 1.03 2.90
N THR A 121 -0.71 0.44 3.82
CA THR A 121 -1.79 -0.49 3.48
C THR A 121 -3.16 0.14 3.72
N PRO A 122 -4.13 -0.13 2.82
CA PRO A 122 -5.49 0.37 3.01
C PRO A 122 -6.17 -0.36 4.17
N ALA A 123 -7.07 0.34 4.87
CA ALA A 123 -8.04 -0.32 5.73
C ALA A 123 -9.08 -1.03 4.87
N ILE A 124 -9.39 -2.29 5.19
CA ILE A 124 -10.46 -3.05 4.52
C ILE A 124 -11.67 -3.10 5.46
N GLY A 125 -12.82 -2.65 4.98
CA GLY A 125 -14.05 -2.57 5.78
C GLY A 125 -13.89 -1.63 6.98
N SER A 126 -14.17 -2.13 8.19
CA SER A 126 -14.09 -1.38 9.44
C SER A 126 -12.80 -1.62 10.23
N MET A 127 -11.74 -2.12 9.59
CA MET A 127 -10.46 -2.37 10.26
C MET A 127 -9.80 -1.05 10.73
N ALA A 128 -9.30 -1.05 11.96
CA ALA A 128 -8.57 0.09 12.52
C ALA A 128 -7.16 0.25 11.94
N THR A 129 -6.56 -0.87 11.50
CA THR A 129 -5.24 -0.93 10.88
C THR A 129 -5.35 -1.42 9.44
N GLY A 130 -4.36 -1.07 8.62
CA GLY A 130 -4.28 -1.54 7.25
C GLY A 130 -4.00 -3.05 7.20
N LEU A 131 -4.50 -3.73 6.15
CA LEU A 131 -4.25 -5.17 5.99
C LEU A 131 -2.81 -5.42 5.58
N HIS A 132 -2.04 -6.09 6.44
CA HIS A 132 -0.65 -6.43 6.16
C HIS A 132 -0.53 -7.26 4.85
N PRO A 133 0.40 -6.97 3.92
CA PRO A 133 0.43 -7.61 2.60
C PRO A 133 0.64 -9.12 2.69
N PHE A 134 1.44 -9.58 3.65
CA PHE A 134 1.59 -11.01 3.94
C PHE A 134 0.26 -11.70 4.32
N LEU A 135 -0.59 -11.05 5.13
CA LEU A 135 -1.90 -11.62 5.50
C LEU A 135 -2.84 -11.66 4.31
N ALA A 136 -2.80 -10.62 3.45
CA ALA A 136 -3.55 -10.60 2.20
C ALA A 136 -3.12 -11.76 1.28
N LEU A 137 -1.82 -11.96 1.09
CA LEU A 137 -1.28 -13.06 0.30
C LEU A 137 -1.68 -14.43 0.87
N TRP A 138 -1.57 -14.61 2.19
CA TRP A 138 -2.01 -15.83 2.86
C TRP A 138 -3.48 -16.14 2.65
N ALA A 139 -4.36 -15.13 2.75
CA ALA A 139 -5.79 -15.31 2.52
C ALA A 139 -6.07 -15.76 1.08
N VAL A 140 -5.38 -15.16 0.09
CA VAL A 140 -5.51 -15.55 -1.32
C VAL A 140 -5.01 -16.98 -1.53
N LEU A 141 -3.81 -17.33 -1.06
CA LEU A 141 -3.26 -18.68 -1.18
C LEU A 141 -4.15 -19.74 -0.51
N LEU A 142 -4.73 -19.42 0.64
CA LEU A 142 -5.67 -20.30 1.33
C LEU A 142 -6.95 -20.52 0.51
N ALA A 143 -7.49 -19.47 -0.11
CA ALA A 143 -8.64 -19.56 -0.99
C ALA A 143 -8.35 -20.41 -2.23
N LEU A 144 -7.20 -20.19 -2.90
CA LEU A 144 -6.76 -20.97 -4.05
C LEU A 144 -6.51 -22.44 -3.67
N SER A 145 -5.88 -22.70 -2.52
CA SER A 145 -5.68 -24.05 -2.00
C SER A 145 -7.01 -24.77 -1.74
N SER A 146 -7.99 -24.05 -1.17
CA SER A 146 -9.33 -24.58 -0.93
C SER A 146 -10.05 -24.87 -2.24
N LEU A 147 -9.95 -23.97 -3.23
CA LEU A 147 -10.53 -24.16 -4.56
C LEU A 147 -9.92 -25.39 -5.27
N ALA A 148 -8.61 -25.53 -5.25
CA ALA A 148 -7.91 -26.67 -5.84
C ALA A 148 -8.33 -28.02 -5.21
N ARG A 149 -8.56 -28.03 -3.88
CA ARG A 149 -8.91 -29.25 -3.14
C ARG A 149 -10.39 -29.62 -3.25
N TYR A 150 -11.28 -28.63 -3.14
CA TYR A 150 -12.72 -28.86 -2.99
C TYR A 150 -13.51 -28.60 -4.27
N GLN A 151 -12.95 -27.90 -5.25
CA GLN A 151 -13.58 -27.65 -6.55
C GLN A 151 -12.59 -27.87 -7.71
N PRO A 152 -12.03 -29.08 -7.86
CA PRO A 152 -10.97 -29.35 -8.84
C PRO A 152 -11.38 -29.09 -10.29
N ALA A 153 -12.66 -29.29 -10.64
CA ALA A 153 -13.16 -28.98 -11.99
C ALA A 153 -13.21 -27.47 -12.27
N THR A 154 -13.53 -26.65 -11.27
CA THR A 154 -13.49 -25.18 -11.38
C THR A 154 -12.05 -24.70 -11.43
N TRP A 155 -11.20 -25.21 -10.54
CA TRP A 155 -9.77 -24.93 -10.53
C TRP A 155 -9.12 -25.20 -11.89
N SER A 156 -9.33 -26.39 -12.46
CA SER A 156 -8.78 -26.77 -13.76
C SER A 156 -9.21 -25.85 -14.89
N LYS A 157 -10.42 -25.28 -14.83
CA LYS A 157 -10.85 -24.26 -15.81
C LYS A 157 -10.14 -22.95 -15.57
N MET A 158 -9.99 -22.51 -14.32
CA MET A 158 -9.39 -21.23 -13.99
C MET A 158 -7.89 -21.17 -14.33
N ILE A 159 -7.17 -22.29 -14.25
CA ILE A 159 -5.73 -22.36 -14.61
C ILE A 159 -5.47 -22.75 -16.07
N ASP A 160 -6.51 -22.89 -16.89
CA ASP A 160 -6.35 -23.20 -18.31
C ASP A 160 -5.89 -21.95 -19.06
N VAL A 161 -4.58 -21.82 -19.27
CA VAL A 161 -3.94 -20.63 -19.90
C VAL A 161 -4.51 -20.33 -21.29
N ASP A 162 -4.97 -21.34 -22.02
CA ASP A 162 -5.50 -21.14 -23.37
C ASP A 162 -6.95 -20.61 -23.37
N ARG A 163 -7.69 -20.79 -22.26
CA ARG A 163 -9.16 -20.61 -22.23
C ARG A 163 -9.67 -19.69 -21.14
N SER A 164 -8.89 -19.46 -20.10
CA SER A 164 -9.30 -18.70 -18.92
C SER A 164 -8.64 -17.33 -18.90
N PRO A 165 -9.41 -16.23 -18.86
CA PRO A 165 -8.85 -14.90 -18.70
C PRO A 165 -8.21 -14.72 -17.31
N GLU A 166 -8.55 -15.54 -16.31
CA GLU A 166 -7.98 -15.49 -14.97
C GLU A 166 -6.62 -16.22 -14.87
N ALA A 167 -6.31 -17.13 -15.80
CA ALA A 167 -5.14 -18.01 -15.69
C ALA A 167 -3.83 -17.23 -15.57
N ASN A 168 -3.64 -16.20 -16.40
CA ASN A 168 -2.44 -15.36 -16.36
C ASN A 168 -2.29 -14.60 -15.03
N ALA A 169 -3.40 -14.10 -14.46
CA ALA A 169 -3.37 -13.41 -13.18
C ALA A 169 -3.04 -14.37 -12.02
N ILE A 170 -3.57 -15.60 -12.07
CA ILE A 170 -3.26 -16.65 -11.08
C ILE A 170 -1.79 -17.06 -11.19
N GLU A 171 -1.28 -17.24 -12.41
CA GLU A 171 0.14 -17.60 -12.64
C GLU A 171 1.08 -16.53 -12.10
N HIS A 172 0.88 -15.26 -12.45
CA HIS A 172 1.67 -14.16 -11.91
C HIS A 172 1.60 -14.07 -10.39
N LEU A 173 0.43 -14.30 -9.79
CA LEU A 173 0.28 -14.29 -8.34
C LEU A 173 1.04 -15.43 -7.66
N LEU A 174 1.03 -16.63 -8.24
CA LEU A 174 1.77 -17.79 -7.71
C LEU A 174 3.28 -17.64 -7.91
N GLU A 175 3.72 -17.05 -9.01
CA GLU A 175 5.12 -16.69 -9.25
C GLU A 175 5.60 -15.65 -8.23
N GLU A 176 4.81 -14.61 -7.99
CA GLU A 176 5.04 -13.59 -6.98
C GLU A 176 5.08 -14.21 -5.56
N ALA A 177 4.18 -15.15 -5.25
CA ALA A 177 4.18 -15.86 -3.98
C ALA A 177 5.46 -16.69 -3.77
N THR A 178 5.99 -17.30 -4.83
CA THR A 178 7.24 -18.09 -4.78
C THR A 178 8.44 -17.23 -4.42
N THR A 179 8.42 -15.95 -4.81
CA THR A 179 9.49 -14.99 -4.51
C THR A 179 9.31 -14.30 -3.16
N SER A 180 8.09 -13.87 -2.84
CA SER A 180 7.81 -13.04 -1.67
C SER A 180 7.71 -13.84 -0.37
N VAL A 181 7.05 -15.01 -0.36
CA VAL A 181 6.85 -15.78 0.88
C VAL A 181 8.17 -16.15 1.56
N PRO A 182 9.20 -16.68 0.86
CA PRO A 182 10.49 -16.98 1.49
C PRO A 182 11.17 -15.73 2.05
N ALA A 183 11.16 -14.62 1.30
CA ALA A 183 11.77 -13.37 1.72
C ALA A 183 11.11 -12.80 2.98
N THR A 184 9.77 -12.72 2.99
CA THR A 184 9.02 -12.26 4.15
C THR A 184 9.21 -13.17 5.36
N ALA A 185 9.19 -14.49 5.18
CA ALA A 185 9.43 -15.45 6.27
C ALA A 185 10.82 -15.27 6.89
N LEU A 186 11.85 -15.12 6.05
CA LEU A 186 13.21 -14.85 6.50
C LEU A 186 13.27 -13.52 7.27
N HIS A 187 12.69 -12.46 6.73
CA HIS A 187 12.65 -11.15 7.38
C HIS A 187 12.01 -11.23 8.77
N LEU A 188 10.83 -11.85 8.88
CA LEU A 188 10.14 -12.03 10.16
C LEU A 188 11.02 -12.80 11.16
N LEU A 189 11.61 -13.93 10.74
CA LEU A 189 12.49 -14.72 11.59
C LEU A 189 13.72 -13.94 12.08
N THR A 190 14.25 -13.03 11.27
CA THR A 190 15.39 -12.18 11.66
C THR A 190 15.01 -11.03 12.59
N THR A 191 13.77 -10.56 12.52
CA THR A 191 13.28 -9.42 13.32
C THR A 191 12.80 -9.85 14.71
N PHE A 192 12.33 -11.08 14.90
CA PHE A 192 11.85 -11.62 16.18
C PHE A 192 12.96 -12.04 17.18
N ARG A 193 14.09 -11.33 17.21
CA ARG A 193 15.23 -11.69 18.07
C ARG A 193 15.15 -11.09 19.47
#